data_AF-A0A7K3G7G8-F1
#
_entry.id   AF-A0A7K3G7G8-F1
#
_cell.length_a   1.000
_cell.length_b   1.000
_cell.length_c   1.000
_cell.angle_alpha   90.00
_cell.angle_beta   90.00
_cell.angle_gamma   90.00
#
_symmetry.space_group_name_H-M   'P 1'
#
loop_
_entity.id
_entity.type
_entity.pdbx_description
1 polymer ?
#
loop_
_entity_poly.entity_id
_entity_poly.type
_entity_poly.pdbx_seq_one_letter_code
_entity_poly.pdbx_strand_id
1 'polypeptide(L)'
;ERQAAEKRKLAAEADQVAAAEAQAVETQAAAEARKAAAEADRAAAETEKAAAETRRAAAEADRKKTEEDSRREAALADIARSRKEAAEAEKAAAETRRVAAEINQRAVEAEDAAKLSPRERAVRKVARLILQKAGGVAGNLPLSDIQGALEVSPGTASEYRQEAAELLAGGYRP
;
A
#
# COMPACT_ATOMS: atom_id res chain seq x y z
N GLU A 1 -110.91 13.26 1.60
CA GLU A 1 -109.99 12.53 0.71
C GLU A 1 -108.79 13.35 0.22
N ARG A 2 -108.97 14.55 -0.36
CA ARG A 2 -107.84 15.34 -0.91
C ARG A 2 -106.70 15.67 0.07
N GLN A 3 -107.02 16.07 1.31
CA GLN A 3 -106.00 16.32 2.34
C GLN A 3 -105.20 15.07 2.75
N ALA A 4 -105.81 13.87 2.68
CA ALA A 4 -105.11 12.63 2.98
C ALA A 4 -104.15 12.23 1.85
N ALA A 5 -104.51 12.52 0.60
CA ALA A 5 -103.65 12.32 -0.56
C ALA A 5 -102.44 13.27 -0.55
N GLU A 6 -102.63 14.55 -0.22
CA GLU A 6 -101.53 15.52 -0.07
C GLU A 6 -100.56 15.14 1.05
N LYS A 7 -101.07 14.74 2.23
CA LYS A 7 -100.21 14.26 3.32
C LYS A 7 -99.39 13.03 2.95
N ARG A 8 -99.95 12.08 2.19
CA ARG A 8 -99.20 10.92 1.68
C ARG A 8 -98.12 11.31 0.68
N LYS A 9 -98.39 12.31 -0.16
CA LYS A 9 -97.42 12.81 -1.14
C LYS A 9 -96.24 13.51 -0.46
N LEU A 10 -96.52 14.37 0.53
CA LEU A 10 -95.51 15.01 1.38
C LEU A 10 -94.66 13.99 2.15
N ALA A 11 -95.28 12.95 2.70
CA ALA A 11 -94.55 11.87 3.37
C ALA A 11 -93.63 11.12 2.40
N ALA A 12 -94.11 10.77 1.20
CA ALA A 12 -93.29 10.09 0.19
C ALA A 12 -92.11 10.95 -0.31
N GLU A 13 -92.31 12.27 -0.45
CA GLU A 13 -91.23 13.20 -0.81
C GLU A 13 -90.20 13.32 0.31
N ALA A 14 -90.63 13.37 1.58
CA ALA A 14 -89.74 13.36 2.74
C ALA A 14 -88.92 12.06 2.84
N ASP A 15 -89.55 10.90 2.59
CA ASP A 15 -88.87 9.61 2.56
C ASP A 15 -87.84 9.52 1.43
N GLN A 16 -88.13 10.09 0.26
CA GLN A 16 -87.18 10.16 -0.86
C GLN A 16 -85.97 11.05 -0.55
N VAL A 17 -86.19 12.20 0.10
CA VAL A 17 -85.10 13.09 0.53
C VAL A 17 -84.24 12.39 1.57
N ALA A 18 -84.85 11.74 2.58
CA ALA A 18 -84.12 11.01 3.61
C ALA A 18 -83.29 9.84 3.02
N ALA A 19 -83.83 9.12 2.04
CA ALA A 19 -83.11 8.06 1.33
C ALA A 19 -81.92 8.61 0.52
N ALA A 20 -82.09 9.75 -0.15
CA ALA A 20 -81.02 10.40 -0.91
C ALA A 20 -79.90 10.94 0.01
N GLU A 21 -80.26 11.52 1.15
CA GLU A 21 -79.30 11.98 2.16
C GLU A 21 -78.52 10.81 2.76
N ALA A 22 -79.19 9.70 3.10
CA ALA A 22 -78.53 8.48 3.58
C ALA A 22 -77.52 7.94 2.56
N GLN A 23 -77.90 7.89 1.27
CA GLN A 23 -77.01 7.44 0.20
C GLN A 23 -75.81 8.39 -0.01
N ALA A 24 -76.01 9.70 0.13
CA ALA A 24 -74.94 10.69 0.03
C ALA A 24 -73.92 10.54 1.17
N VAL A 25 -74.39 10.35 2.40
CA VAL A 25 -73.54 10.09 3.58
C VAL A 25 -72.75 8.81 3.42
N GLU A 26 -73.38 7.72 2.96
CA GLU A 26 -72.69 6.44 2.71
C GLU A 26 -71.61 6.58 1.63
N THR A 27 -71.90 7.29 0.55
CA THR A 27 -70.96 7.53 -0.54
C THR A 27 -69.77 8.38 -0.08
N GLN A 28 -70.02 9.41 0.73
CA GLN A 28 -68.96 10.23 1.32
C GLN A 28 -68.08 9.40 2.25
N ALA A 29 -68.66 8.60 3.14
CA ALA A 29 -67.93 7.72 4.04
C ALA A 29 -67.05 6.71 3.27
N ALA A 30 -67.58 6.14 2.19
CA ALA A 30 -66.81 5.24 1.32
C ALA A 30 -65.64 5.96 0.62
N ALA A 31 -65.84 7.21 0.19
CA ALA A 31 -64.78 8.01 -0.43
C ALA A 31 -63.67 8.39 0.58
N GLU A 32 -64.04 8.76 1.81
CA GLU A 32 -63.09 9.06 2.89
C GLU A 32 -62.31 7.81 3.30
N ALA A 33 -62.98 6.66 3.44
CA ALA A 33 -62.31 5.39 3.73
C ALA A 33 -61.28 5.01 2.65
N ARG A 34 -61.60 5.24 1.37
CA ARG A 34 -60.65 5.01 0.25
C ARG A 34 -59.46 5.96 0.30
N LYS A 35 -59.66 7.22 0.65
CA LYS A 35 -58.56 8.19 0.79
C LYS A 35 -57.63 7.78 1.94
N ALA A 36 -58.19 7.44 3.10
CA ALA A 36 -57.43 6.99 4.25
C ALA A 36 -56.62 5.71 3.95
N ALA A 37 -57.20 4.74 3.24
CA ALA A 37 -56.48 3.55 2.79
C ALA A 37 -55.32 3.89 1.85
N ALA A 38 -55.54 4.76 0.86
CA ALA A 38 -54.49 5.18 -0.06
C ALA A 38 -53.36 5.96 0.62
N GLU A 39 -53.67 6.76 1.64
CA GLU A 39 -52.67 7.46 2.46
C GLU A 39 -51.86 6.48 3.31
N ALA A 40 -52.51 5.48 3.93
CA ALA A 40 -51.84 4.43 4.68
C ALA A 40 -50.90 3.60 3.79
N ASP A 41 -51.33 3.24 2.58
CA ASP A 41 -50.52 2.51 1.60
C ASP A 41 -49.28 3.31 1.18
N ARG A 42 -49.43 4.63 0.96
CA ARG A 42 -48.29 5.51 0.65
C ARG A 42 -47.30 5.57 1.81
N ALA A 43 -47.77 5.75 3.04
CA ALA A 43 -46.92 5.80 4.22
C ALA A 43 -46.17 4.46 4.43
N ALA A 44 -46.82 3.34 4.18
CA ALA A 44 -46.20 2.01 4.22
C ALA A 44 -45.09 1.88 3.16
N ALA A 45 -45.36 2.29 1.92
CA ALA A 45 -44.38 2.26 0.83
C ALA A 45 -43.16 3.16 1.10
N GLU A 46 -43.36 4.35 1.66
CA GLU A 46 -42.27 5.25 2.06
C GLU A 46 -41.41 4.63 3.17
N THR A 47 -42.05 4.01 4.17
CA THR A 47 -41.37 3.30 5.26
C THR A 47 -40.53 2.14 4.72
N GLU A 48 -41.08 1.35 3.79
CA GLU A 48 -40.36 0.25 3.17
C GLU A 48 -39.16 0.75 2.35
N LYS A 49 -39.33 1.84 1.60
CA LYS A 49 -38.24 2.46 0.84
C LYS A 49 -37.12 2.93 1.77
N ALA A 50 -37.44 3.62 2.86
CA ALA A 50 -36.45 4.07 3.84
C ALA A 50 -35.70 2.89 4.49
N ALA A 51 -36.41 1.80 4.81
CA ALA A 51 -35.79 0.58 5.32
C ALA A 51 -34.85 -0.07 4.29
N ALA A 52 -35.24 -0.10 3.01
CA ALA A 52 -34.40 -0.63 1.93
C ALA A 52 -33.13 0.22 1.72
N GLU A 53 -33.25 1.55 1.76
CA GLU A 53 -32.10 2.46 1.67
C GLU A 53 -31.14 2.26 2.85
N THR A 54 -31.67 2.10 4.06
CA THR A 54 -30.86 1.82 5.26
C THR A 54 -30.08 0.51 5.12
N ARG A 55 -30.72 -0.55 4.63
CA ARG A 55 -30.05 -1.85 4.37
C ARG A 55 -28.96 -1.73 3.31
N ARG A 56 -29.19 -0.96 2.24
CA ARG A 56 -28.19 -0.71 1.20
C ARG A 56 -26.98 0.04 1.76
N ALA A 57 -27.21 1.09 2.55
CA ALA A 57 -26.15 1.86 3.18
C ALA A 57 -25.29 1.00 4.13
N ALA A 58 -25.92 0.13 4.93
CA ALA A 58 -25.21 -0.80 5.80
C ALA A 58 -24.34 -1.79 4.98
N ALA A 59 -24.89 -2.38 3.93
CA ALA A 59 -24.13 -3.30 3.06
C ALA A 59 -22.95 -2.61 2.36
N GLU A 60 -23.11 -1.35 1.94
CA GLU A 60 -22.00 -0.58 1.36
C GLU A 60 -20.91 -0.26 2.39
N ALA A 61 -21.29 0.07 3.63
CA ALA A 61 -20.34 0.28 4.72
C ALA A 61 -19.52 -0.98 5.02
N ASP A 62 -20.18 -2.14 5.09
CA ASP A 62 -19.50 -3.43 5.32
C ASP A 62 -18.56 -3.79 4.18
N ARG A 63 -18.97 -3.54 2.93
CA ARG A 63 -18.11 -3.72 1.76
C ARG A 63 -16.87 -2.83 1.83
N LYS A 64 -17.04 -1.53 2.10
CA LYS A 64 -15.91 -0.59 2.22
C LYS A 64 -14.94 -1.01 3.31
N LYS A 65 -15.45 -1.43 4.47
CA LYS A 65 -14.61 -1.94 5.56
C LYS A 65 -13.80 -3.16 5.14
N THR A 66 -14.42 -4.12 4.45
CA THR A 66 -13.74 -5.31 3.94
C THR A 66 -12.64 -4.97 2.93
N GLU A 67 -12.92 -4.01 2.04
CA GLU A 67 -11.92 -3.52 1.06
C GLU A 67 -10.75 -2.79 1.75
N GLU A 68 -11.01 -2.01 2.79
CA GLU A 68 -9.98 -1.35 3.60
C GLU A 68 -9.11 -2.35 4.37
N ASP A 69 -9.71 -3.35 5.00
CA ASP A 69 -9.00 -4.42 5.71
C ASP A 69 -8.10 -5.18 4.73
N SER A 70 -8.61 -5.53 3.54
CA SER A 70 -7.83 -6.21 2.49
C SER A 70 -6.64 -5.36 2.01
N ARG A 71 -6.84 -4.04 1.83
CA ARG A 71 -5.75 -3.11 1.46
C ARG A 71 -4.70 -3.03 2.56
N ARG A 72 -5.12 -3.00 3.83
CA ARG A 72 -4.21 -2.96 4.97
C ARG A 72 -3.37 -4.23 5.07
N GLU A 73 -3.98 -5.41 4.89
CA GLU A 73 -3.26 -6.67 4.87
C GLU A 73 -2.24 -6.74 3.73
N ALA A 74 -2.63 -6.31 2.52
CA ALA A 74 -1.71 -6.25 1.38
C ALA A 74 -0.51 -5.32 1.64
N ALA A 75 -0.75 -4.14 2.24
CA ALA A 75 0.32 -3.22 2.60
C ALA A 75 1.27 -3.81 3.67
N LEU A 76 0.73 -4.51 4.68
CA LEU A 76 1.55 -5.19 5.68
C LEU A 76 2.41 -6.31 5.06
N ALA A 77 1.84 -7.07 4.12
CA ALA A 77 2.58 -8.11 3.41
C ALA A 77 3.73 -7.53 2.56
N ASP A 78 3.49 -6.39 1.89
CA ASP A 78 4.52 -5.69 1.11
C ASP A 78 5.67 -5.16 1.98
N ILE A 79 5.33 -4.57 3.14
CA ILE A 79 6.33 -4.13 4.14
C ILE A 79 7.16 -5.32 4.62
N ALA A 80 6.53 -6.46 4.91
CA ALA A 80 7.23 -7.66 5.37
C ALA A 80 8.19 -8.21 4.30
N ARG A 81 7.76 -8.28 3.03
CA ARG A 81 8.61 -8.66 1.90
C ARG A 81 9.80 -7.73 1.75
N SER A 82 9.55 -6.42 1.74
CA SER A 82 10.61 -5.40 1.59
C SER A 82 11.66 -5.50 2.70
N ARG A 83 11.22 -5.75 3.95
CA ARG A 83 12.15 -5.97 5.08
C ARG A 83 12.98 -7.23 4.92
N LYS A 84 12.40 -8.32 4.41
CA LYS A 84 13.12 -9.57 4.15
C LYS A 84 14.19 -9.36 3.08
N GLU A 85 13.84 -8.72 1.98
CA GLU A 85 14.77 -8.41 0.88
C GLU A 85 15.92 -7.52 1.37
N ALA A 86 15.63 -6.50 2.18
CA ALA A 86 16.66 -5.65 2.78
C ALA A 86 17.61 -6.44 3.71
N ALA A 87 17.06 -7.35 4.53
CA ALA A 87 17.87 -8.20 5.41
C ALA A 87 18.75 -9.18 4.63
N GLU A 88 18.24 -9.76 3.55
CA GLU A 88 19.00 -10.65 2.66
C GLU A 88 20.13 -9.89 1.94
N ALA A 89 19.85 -8.67 1.46
CA ALA A 89 20.86 -7.80 0.85
C ALA A 89 21.98 -7.44 1.85
N GLU A 90 21.63 -7.08 3.09
CA GLU A 90 22.63 -6.78 4.13
C GLU A 90 23.47 -8.01 4.49
N LYS A 91 22.84 -9.19 4.57
CA LYS A 91 23.57 -10.45 4.79
C LYS A 91 24.55 -10.73 3.66
N ALA A 92 24.13 -10.59 2.41
CA ALA A 92 25.01 -10.76 1.24
C ALA A 92 26.17 -9.77 1.23
N ALA A 93 25.92 -8.51 1.61
CA ALA A 93 26.95 -7.49 1.76
C ALA A 93 27.94 -7.84 2.90
N ALA A 94 27.44 -8.32 4.04
CA ALA A 94 28.26 -8.77 5.16
C ALA A 94 29.12 -10.00 4.78
N GLU A 95 28.57 -10.96 4.06
CA GLU A 95 29.32 -12.12 3.55
C GLU A 95 30.41 -11.70 2.57
N THR A 96 30.11 -10.77 1.66
CA THR A 96 31.11 -10.21 0.73
C THR A 96 32.24 -9.51 1.48
N ARG A 97 31.91 -8.72 2.51
CA ARG A 97 32.91 -8.08 3.39
C ARG A 97 33.76 -9.12 4.13
N ARG A 98 33.16 -10.20 4.62
CA ARG A 98 33.88 -11.30 5.29
C ARG A 98 34.86 -11.98 4.34
N VAL A 99 34.43 -12.34 3.12
CA VAL A 99 35.30 -12.96 2.11
C VAL A 99 36.45 -12.02 1.74
N ALA A 100 36.19 -10.74 1.54
CA ALA A 100 37.24 -9.75 1.28
C ALA A 100 38.24 -9.63 2.45
N ALA A 101 37.77 -9.69 3.69
CA ALA A 101 38.64 -9.70 4.86
C ALA A 101 39.50 -10.97 4.94
N GLU A 102 38.93 -12.14 4.67
CA GLU A 102 39.65 -13.42 4.63
C GLU A 102 40.74 -13.45 3.54
N ILE A 103 40.44 -12.94 2.34
CA ILE A 103 41.45 -12.79 1.27
C ILE A 103 42.58 -11.88 1.73
N ASN A 104 42.26 -10.75 2.35
CA ASN A 104 43.27 -9.82 2.83
C ASN A 104 44.14 -10.43 3.93
N GLN A 105 43.54 -11.21 4.84
CA GLN A 105 44.28 -11.91 5.88
C GLN A 105 45.25 -12.92 5.27
N ARG A 106 44.78 -13.77 4.34
CA ARG A 106 45.63 -14.76 3.65
C ARG A 106 46.77 -14.09 2.87
N ALA A 107 46.50 -12.95 2.24
CA ALA A 107 47.54 -12.19 1.54
C ALA A 107 48.62 -11.70 2.51
N VAL A 108 48.25 -11.18 3.69
CA VAL A 108 49.23 -10.76 4.71
C VAL A 108 50.04 -11.96 5.22
N GLU A 109 49.39 -13.08 5.51
CA GLU A 109 50.07 -14.31 5.93
C GLU A 109 51.07 -14.80 4.87
N ALA A 110 50.73 -14.71 3.58
CA ALA A 110 51.62 -15.04 2.48
C ALA A 110 52.79 -14.05 2.33
N GLU A 111 52.55 -12.75 2.54
CA GLU A 111 53.59 -11.72 2.55
C GLU A 111 54.59 -11.92 3.70
N ASP A 112 54.10 -12.32 4.88
CA ASP A 112 54.92 -12.68 6.04
C ASP A 112 55.75 -13.93 5.78
N ALA A 113 55.14 -14.98 5.23
CA ALA A 113 55.85 -16.20 4.85
C ALA A 113 56.95 -15.94 3.81
N ALA A 114 56.71 -15.03 2.86
CA ALA A 114 57.67 -14.62 1.84
C ALA A 114 58.73 -13.61 2.33
N LYS A 115 58.64 -13.15 3.59
CA LYS A 115 59.56 -12.15 4.20
C LYS A 115 59.72 -10.88 3.36
N LEU A 116 58.63 -10.42 2.74
CA LEU A 116 58.66 -9.22 1.90
C LEU A 116 59.04 -7.98 2.71
N SER A 117 59.77 -7.08 2.08
CA SER A 117 60.14 -5.79 2.63
C SER A 117 58.90 -4.88 2.82
N PRO A 118 58.99 -3.85 3.69
CA PRO A 118 57.90 -2.89 3.88
C PRO A 118 57.42 -2.22 2.58
N ARG A 119 58.35 -1.94 1.64
CA ARG A 119 58.01 -1.35 0.33
C ARG A 119 57.22 -2.33 -0.53
N GLU A 120 57.65 -3.57 -0.65
CA GLU A 120 56.95 -4.60 -1.44
C GLU A 120 55.55 -4.89 -0.91
N ARG A 121 55.38 -4.88 0.42
CA ARG A 121 54.06 -4.98 1.07
C ARG A 121 53.17 -3.79 0.73
N ALA A 122 53.73 -2.57 0.76
CA ALA A 122 52.99 -1.36 0.38
C ALA A 122 52.49 -1.42 -1.07
N VAL A 123 53.34 -1.85 -2.01
CA VAL A 123 52.98 -2.03 -3.42
C VAL A 123 51.88 -3.08 -3.59
N ARG A 124 51.98 -4.23 -2.92
CA ARG A 124 50.94 -5.29 -2.95
C ARG A 124 49.62 -4.85 -2.31
N LYS A 125 49.67 -4.03 -1.26
CA LYS A 125 48.49 -3.40 -0.66
C LYS A 125 47.83 -2.41 -1.63
N VAL A 126 48.60 -1.63 -2.37
CA VAL A 126 48.07 -0.75 -3.43
C VAL A 126 47.48 -1.56 -4.58
N ALA A 127 48.12 -2.65 -5.01
CA ALA A 127 47.57 -3.55 -6.03
C ALA A 127 46.20 -4.12 -5.63
N ARG A 128 46.04 -4.51 -4.36
CA ARG A 128 44.75 -4.94 -3.80
C ARG A 128 43.71 -3.81 -3.80
N LEU A 129 44.10 -2.59 -3.43
CA LEU A 129 43.21 -1.42 -3.48
C LEU A 129 42.75 -1.10 -4.91
N ILE A 130 43.62 -1.25 -5.91
CA ILE A 130 43.27 -1.06 -7.33
C ILE A 130 42.20 -2.07 -7.76
N LEU A 131 42.34 -3.34 -7.39
CA LEU A 131 41.34 -4.36 -7.69
C LEU A 131 40.01 -4.10 -6.99
N GLN A 132 40.04 -3.67 -5.72
CA GLN A 132 38.85 -3.51 -4.89
C GLN A 132 38.04 -2.24 -5.21
N LYS A 133 38.73 -1.10 -5.40
CA LYS A 133 38.08 0.22 -5.51
C LYS A 133 38.07 0.78 -6.93
N ALA A 134 39.00 0.35 -7.77
CA ALA A 134 39.23 0.94 -9.10
C ALA A 134 38.95 -0.04 -10.25
N GLY A 135 38.33 -1.19 -9.96
CA GLY A 135 37.97 -2.20 -10.97
C GLY A 135 39.18 -2.79 -11.70
N GLY A 136 40.36 -2.79 -11.08
CA GLY A 136 41.60 -3.25 -11.69
C GLY A 136 42.32 -2.21 -12.56
N VAL A 137 41.76 -1.00 -12.71
CA VAL A 137 42.38 0.09 -13.49
C VAL A 137 43.09 1.05 -12.55
N ALA A 138 44.43 1.02 -12.55
CA ALA A 138 45.24 1.81 -11.62
C ALA A 138 44.94 3.33 -11.68
N GLY A 139 44.71 3.87 -12.88
CA GLY A 139 44.41 5.29 -13.09
C GLY A 139 43.13 5.77 -12.39
N ASN A 140 42.19 4.86 -12.13
CA ASN A 140 40.93 5.18 -11.46
C ASN A 140 41.07 5.22 -9.93
N LEU A 141 42.19 4.76 -9.36
CA LEU A 141 42.44 4.87 -7.93
C LEU A 141 43.02 6.27 -7.61
N PRO A 142 42.32 7.10 -6.82
CA PRO A 142 42.81 8.41 -6.43
C PRO A 142 44.08 8.30 -5.59
N LEU A 143 45.04 9.22 -5.80
CA LEU A 143 46.26 9.24 -4.99
C LEU A 143 45.97 9.54 -3.51
N SER A 144 44.89 10.26 -3.21
CA SER A 144 44.43 10.51 -1.84
C SER A 144 44.10 9.23 -1.08
N ASP A 145 43.50 8.25 -1.76
CA ASP A 145 43.14 6.96 -1.15
C ASP A 145 44.38 6.16 -0.77
N ILE A 146 45.44 6.24 -1.58
CA ILE A 146 46.72 5.58 -1.31
C ILE A 146 47.46 6.29 -0.17
N GLN A 147 47.48 7.63 -0.20
CA GLN A 147 48.07 8.44 0.88
C GLN A 147 47.39 8.16 2.22
N GLY A 148 46.06 8.10 2.26
CA GLY A 148 45.33 7.78 3.49
C GLY A 148 45.53 6.33 3.96
N ALA A 149 45.66 5.38 3.04
CA ALA A 149 45.82 3.97 3.40
C ALA A 149 47.23 3.57 3.85
N LEU A 150 48.25 4.35 3.48
CA LEU A 150 49.66 4.08 3.74
C LEU A 150 50.39 5.20 4.51
N GLU A 151 49.74 6.33 4.75
CA GLU A 151 50.31 7.51 5.40
C GLU A 151 51.59 8.02 4.71
N VAL A 152 51.58 8.07 3.37
CA VAL A 152 52.71 8.47 2.53
C VAL A 152 52.47 9.79 1.81
N SER A 153 53.55 10.38 1.29
CA SER A 153 53.46 11.59 0.45
C SER A 153 52.75 11.32 -0.90
N PRO A 154 52.20 12.35 -1.57
CA PRO A 154 51.61 12.20 -2.90
C PRO A 154 52.57 11.60 -3.95
N GLY A 155 53.85 11.96 -3.90
CA GLY A 155 54.87 11.43 -4.83
C GLY A 155 55.07 9.93 -4.64
N THR A 156 55.28 9.51 -3.39
CA THR A 156 55.40 8.09 -3.01
C THR A 156 54.13 7.29 -3.34
N ALA A 157 52.95 7.89 -3.13
CA ALA A 157 51.68 7.27 -3.51
C ALA A 157 51.56 7.04 -5.03
N SER A 158 52.05 7.98 -5.83
CA SER A 158 52.09 7.85 -7.29
C SER A 158 53.03 6.74 -7.75
N GLU A 159 54.22 6.66 -7.15
CA GLU A 159 55.20 5.59 -7.41
C GLU A 159 54.61 4.21 -7.07
N TYR A 160 54.04 4.04 -5.88
CA TYR A 160 53.42 2.78 -5.48
C TYR A 160 52.24 2.38 -6.37
N ARG A 161 51.49 3.35 -6.92
CA ARG A 161 50.42 3.08 -7.88
C ARG A 161 50.94 2.55 -9.21
N GLN A 162 52.07 3.09 -9.68
CA GLN A 162 52.73 2.64 -10.91
C GLN A 162 53.31 1.23 -10.73
N GLU A 163 54.10 1.01 -9.67
CA GLU A 163 54.67 -0.30 -9.34
C GLU A 163 53.56 -1.35 -9.12
N ALA A 164 52.45 -0.97 -8.50
CA ALA A 164 51.30 -1.86 -8.33
C ALA A 164 50.59 -2.20 -9.64
N ALA A 165 50.51 -1.25 -10.58
CA ALA A 165 49.94 -1.48 -11.90
C ALA A 165 50.79 -2.47 -12.70
N GLU A 166 52.12 -2.31 -12.65
CA GLU A 166 53.09 -3.24 -13.25
C GLU A 166 52.97 -4.63 -12.63
N LEU A 167 52.86 -4.70 -11.30
CA LEU A 167 52.68 -5.97 -10.58
C LEU A 167 51.39 -6.70 -11.01
N LEU A 168 50.29 -5.98 -11.17
CA LEU A 168 49.02 -6.53 -11.67
C LEU A 168 49.12 -6.98 -13.13
N ALA A 169 49.82 -6.21 -13.99
CA ALA A 169 50.10 -6.58 -15.37
C ALA A 169 51.00 -7.83 -15.47
N GLY A 170 51.91 -7.99 -14.50
CA GLY A 170 52.76 -9.17 -14.32
C GLY A 170 52.04 -10.41 -13.78
N GLY A 171 50.72 -10.35 -13.58
CA GLY A 171 49.90 -11.50 -13.22
C GLY A 171 49.65 -11.70 -11.72
N TYR A 172 49.95 -10.70 -10.89
CA TYR A 172 49.63 -10.78 -9.46
C TYR A 172 48.12 -10.97 -9.21
N ARG A 173 47.80 -12.01 -8.44
CA ARG A 173 46.45 -12.35 -7.96
C ARG A 173 46.54 -12.57 -6.44
N PRO A 174 45.93 -11.69 -5.62
CA PRO A 174 45.95 -11.78 -4.16
C PRO A 174 45.17 -12.99 -3.61
#